data_AF-A0A2E0G732-F1
#
_entry.id   AF-A0A2E0G732-F1
#
_cell.length_a   1.000
_cell.length_b   1.000
_cell.length_c   1.000
_cell.angle_alpha   90.00
_cell.angle_beta   90.00
_cell.angle_gamma   90.00
#
_symmetry.space_group_name_H-M   'P 1'
#
loop_
_entity.id
_entity.type
_entity.pdbx_description
1 polymer ?
#
loop_
_entity_poly.entity_id
_entity_poly.type
_entity_poly.pdbx_seq_one_letter_code
_entity_poly.pdbx_strand_id
1 'polypeptide(L)'
;MVSGSASFMSAYILDDFENSLIKYYTLIVVVCYTGAANAFNDYCDYEIDLINQPQRPLSRGIITINEAFIFSIILFFLGSLVSLILPFKAIFLSVGVALPLMIIYSLKLKGIPLIGNVVVSIILGLSFIFFGLSHGNMYPMIIPALLAFGLTLLRELIKDIADIEGDKKK
;
A
#
# COMPACT_ATOMS: atom_id res chain seq x y z
N MET A 1 6.06 -0.72 7.77
CA MET A 1 6.72 0.32 8.59
C MET A 1 6.61 1.73 7.99
N VAL A 2 6.80 1.90 6.66
CA VAL A 2 6.72 3.23 6.01
C VAL A 2 5.32 3.85 6.08
N SER A 3 4.25 3.08 5.92
CA SER A 3 2.88 3.61 5.95
C SER A 3 2.46 4.14 7.33
N GLY A 4 2.89 3.50 8.42
CA GLY A 4 2.56 3.95 9.79
C GLY A 4 3.26 5.25 10.14
N SER A 5 4.54 5.39 9.78
CA SER A 5 5.32 6.63 9.98
C SER A 5 4.80 7.78 9.09
N ALA A 6 4.41 7.49 7.84
CA ALA A 6 3.76 8.45 6.95
C ALA A 6 2.44 9.00 7.53
N SER A 7 1.63 8.15 8.17
CA SER A 7 0.39 8.59 8.83
C SER A 7 0.64 9.53 10.01
N PHE A 8 1.68 9.31 10.81
CA PHE A 8 2.06 10.23 11.89
C PHE A 8 2.55 11.58 11.37
N MET A 9 3.37 11.58 10.31
CA MET A 9 3.80 12.83 9.66
C MET A 9 2.62 13.59 9.05
N SER A 10 1.66 12.88 8.46
CA SER A 10 0.46 13.48 7.87
C SER A 10 -0.43 14.13 8.92
N ALA A 11 -0.60 13.48 10.08
CA ALA A 11 -1.32 14.06 11.22
C ALA A 11 -0.65 15.34 11.74
N TYR A 12 0.68 15.34 11.85
CA TYR A 12 1.44 16.51 12.30
C TYR A 12 1.31 17.69 11.32
N ILE A 13 1.37 17.44 10.02
CA ILE A 13 1.27 18.50 8.99
C ILE A 13 -0.09 19.18 8.98
N LEU A 14 -1.16 18.45 9.31
CA LEU A 14 -2.52 18.99 9.31
C LEU A 14 -2.87 19.76 10.58
N ASP A 15 -1.94 19.88 11.53
CA ASP A 15 -2.13 20.50 12.86
C ASP A 15 -3.36 19.93 13.60
N ASP A 16 -3.73 18.68 13.29
CA ASP A 16 -4.98 18.06 13.74
C ASP A 16 -4.80 17.36 15.10
N PHE A 17 -4.41 18.15 16.10
CA PHE A 17 -4.36 17.69 17.48
C PHE A 17 -5.75 17.63 18.14
N GLU A 18 -6.76 18.31 17.57
CA GLU A 18 -8.11 18.38 18.15
C GLU A 18 -9.04 17.23 17.69
N ASN A 19 -8.92 16.70 16.47
CA ASN A 19 -9.84 15.66 15.96
C ASN A 19 -9.28 14.22 16.07
N SER A 20 -9.05 13.81 17.31
CA SER A 20 -8.38 12.54 17.67
C SER A 20 -8.94 11.31 16.93
N LEU A 21 -10.26 11.21 16.72
CA LEU A 21 -10.92 10.00 16.19
C LEU A 21 -10.74 9.79 14.67
N ILE A 22 -10.84 10.84 13.84
CA ILE A 22 -10.71 10.71 12.37
C ILE A 22 -9.31 10.21 12.01
N LYS A 23 -8.29 10.72 12.70
CA LYS A 23 -6.91 10.26 12.59
C LYS A 23 -6.78 8.75 12.87
N TYR A 24 -7.39 8.26 13.95
CA TYR A 24 -7.34 6.82 14.27
C TYR A 24 -8.06 5.98 13.21
N TYR A 25 -9.24 6.38 12.74
CA TYR A 25 -9.93 5.67 11.67
C TYR A 25 -9.10 5.66 10.38
N THR A 26 -8.53 6.79 9.99
CA THR A 26 -7.64 6.91 8.83
C THR A 26 -6.44 5.97 8.96
N LEU A 27 -5.80 5.94 10.14
CA LEU A 27 -4.66 5.06 10.41
C LEU A 27 -5.06 3.58 10.30
N ILE A 28 -6.21 3.18 10.86
CA ILE A 28 -6.72 1.81 10.77
C ILE A 28 -6.92 1.41 9.31
N VAL A 29 -7.53 2.27 8.49
CA VAL A 29 -7.72 2.01 7.05
C VAL A 29 -6.37 1.78 6.36
N VAL A 30 -5.40 2.66 6.59
CA VAL A 30 -4.06 2.56 5.97
C VAL A 30 -3.35 1.28 6.41
N VAL A 31 -3.39 0.92 7.69
CA VAL A 31 -2.76 -0.30 8.23
C VAL A 31 -3.43 -1.55 7.66
N CYS A 32 -4.77 -1.60 7.66
CA CYS A 32 -5.53 -2.70 7.09
C CYS A 32 -5.24 -2.88 5.60
N TYR A 33 -5.31 -1.82 4.80
CA TYR A 33 -5.04 -1.91 3.36
C TYR A 33 -3.59 -2.27 3.05
N THR A 34 -2.62 -1.70 3.79
CA THR A 34 -1.21 -2.07 3.64
C THR A 34 -0.99 -3.55 3.96
N GLY A 35 -1.55 -4.02 5.08
CA GLY A 35 -1.44 -5.42 5.49
C GLY A 35 -2.11 -6.36 4.48
N ALA A 36 -3.31 -5.99 4.01
CA ALA A 36 -4.06 -6.74 3.01
C ALA A 36 -3.31 -6.84 1.69
N ALA A 37 -2.80 -5.72 1.17
CA ALA A 37 -2.05 -5.68 -0.08
C ALA A 37 -0.75 -6.50 0.00
N ASN A 38 -0.03 -6.45 1.13
CA ASN A 38 1.17 -7.28 1.32
C ASN A 38 0.83 -8.77 1.39
N ALA A 39 -0.18 -9.16 2.17
CA ALA A 39 -0.61 -10.56 2.27
C ALA A 39 -1.14 -11.09 0.93
N PHE A 40 -1.88 -10.27 0.18
CA PHE A 40 -2.38 -10.61 -1.14
C PHE A 40 -1.24 -10.70 -2.17
N ASN A 41 -0.25 -9.80 -2.08
CA ASN A 41 0.95 -9.88 -2.92
C ASN A 41 1.73 -11.17 -2.64
N ASP A 42 1.94 -11.55 -1.38
CA ASP A 42 2.61 -12.81 -1.02
C ASP A 42 1.83 -14.03 -1.54
N TYR A 43 0.48 -13.99 -1.49
CA TYR A 43 -0.36 -15.00 -2.10
C TYR A 43 -0.15 -15.11 -3.62
N CYS A 44 -0.13 -13.99 -4.34
CA CYS A 44 0.10 -13.96 -5.80
C CYS A 44 1.51 -14.40 -6.18
N ASP A 45 2.52 -14.09 -5.36
CA ASP A 45 3.92 -14.40 -5.62
C ASP A 45 4.34 -15.80 -5.16
N TYR A 46 3.43 -16.60 -4.58
CA TYR A 46 3.80 -17.83 -3.87
C TYR A 46 4.80 -18.72 -4.62
N GLU A 47 4.54 -19.03 -5.89
CA GLU A 47 5.42 -19.88 -6.70
C GLU A 47 6.80 -19.25 -6.94
N ILE A 48 6.83 -17.93 -7.16
CA ILE A 48 8.07 -17.17 -7.38
C ILE A 48 8.88 -17.12 -6.07
N ASP A 49 8.20 -16.90 -4.95
CA ASP A 49 8.80 -16.76 -3.63
C ASP A 49 9.30 -18.08 -3.04
N LEU A 50 8.82 -19.24 -3.50
CA LEU A 50 9.42 -20.53 -3.17
C LEU A 50 10.88 -20.61 -3.63
N ILE A 51 11.21 -19.98 -4.76
CA ILE A 51 12.56 -19.97 -5.33
C ILE A 51 13.36 -18.77 -4.82
N ASN A 52 12.78 -17.57 -4.90
CA ASN A 52 13.52 -16.32 -4.68
C ASN A 52 13.59 -15.92 -3.21
N GLN A 53 12.60 -16.29 -2.39
CA GLN A 53 12.48 -15.87 -1.00
C GLN A 53 12.02 -17.01 -0.08
N PRO A 54 12.78 -18.12 -0.01
CA PRO A 54 12.35 -19.35 0.68
C PRO A 54 12.18 -19.17 2.21
N GLN A 55 12.67 -18.07 2.77
CA GLN A 55 12.56 -17.76 4.20
C GLN A 55 11.25 -17.04 4.58
N ARG A 56 10.41 -16.64 3.60
CA ARG A 56 9.11 -16.02 3.89
C ARG A 56 8.18 -16.98 4.64
N PRO A 57 7.30 -16.48 5.54
CA PRO A 57 6.40 -17.34 6.30
C PRO A 57 5.56 -18.28 5.43
N LEU A 58 5.07 -17.77 4.30
CA LEU A 58 4.27 -18.53 3.34
C LEU A 58 5.12 -19.60 2.61
N SER A 59 6.30 -19.25 2.10
CA SER A 59 7.23 -20.21 1.46
C SER A 59 7.72 -21.30 2.41
N ARG A 60 7.83 -20.99 3.71
CA ARG A 60 8.20 -21.94 4.77
C ARG A 60 7.06 -22.88 5.20
N GLY A 61 5.84 -22.64 4.74
CA GLY A 61 4.66 -23.39 5.18
C GLY A 61 4.26 -23.11 6.63
N ILE A 62 4.71 -22.00 7.23
CA ILE A 62 4.24 -21.58 8.58
C ILE A 62 2.76 -21.19 8.52
N ILE A 63 2.36 -20.61 7.38
CA ILE A 63 0.99 -20.21 7.05
C ILE A 63 0.69 -20.84 5.69
N THR A 64 -0.53 -21.32 5.49
CA THR A 64 -1.00 -21.86 4.21
C THR A 64 -1.36 -20.74 3.23
N ILE A 65 -1.35 -21.08 1.93
CA ILE A 65 -1.76 -20.15 0.86
C ILE A 65 -3.20 -19.64 1.04
N ASN A 66 -4.10 -20.50 1.52
CA ASN A 66 -5.49 -20.13 1.77
C ASN A 66 -5.62 -19.19 2.98
N GLU A 67 -4.83 -19.41 4.04
CA GLU A 67 -4.82 -18.50 5.20
C GLU A 67 -4.30 -17.12 4.81
N ALA A 68 -3.24 -17.01 4.01
CA ALA A 68 -2.74 -15.72 3.52
C ALA A 68 -3.80 -14.98 2.68
N PHE A 69 -4.50 -15.70 1.79
CA PHE A 69 -5.58 -15.14 0.99
C PHE A 69 -6.76 -14.67 1.84
N ILE A 70 -7.27 -15.51 2.73
CA ILE A 70 -8.38 -15.17 3.63
C ILE A 70 -8.00 -13.99 4.52
N PHE A 71 -6.79 -13.98 5.06
CA PHE A 71 -6.28 -12.87 5.87
C PHE A 71 -6.28 -11.55 5.09
N SER A 72 -5.85 -11.58 3.82
CA SER A 72 -5.91 -10.40 2.95
C SER A 72 -7.34 -9.88 2.73
N ILE A 73 -8.30 -10.79 2.49
CA ILE A 73 -9.72 -10.44 2.34
C ILE A 73 -10.27 -9.81 3.61
N ILE A 74 -10.00 -10.42 4.77
CA ILE A 74 -10.46 -9.90 6.08
C ILE A 74 -9.93 -8.48 6.29
N LEU A 75 -8.65 -8.24 6.01
CA LEU A 75 -8.06 -6.91 6.18
C LEU A 75 -8.62 -5.89 5.18
N PHE A 76 -8.80 -6.22 3.90
CA PHE A 76 -9.45 -5.32 2.95
C PHE A 76 -10.89 -5.01 3.36
N PHE A 77 -11.63 -6.02 3.85
CA PHE A 77 -12.99 -5.86 4.31
C PHE A 77 -13.07 -4.95 5.53
N LEU A 78 -12.27 -5.21 6.57
CA LEU A 78 -12.23 -4.38 7.78
C LEU A 78 -11.80 -2.94 7.48
N GLY A 79 -10.75 -2.75 6.67
CA GLY A 79 -10.31 -1.42 6.25
C GLY A 79 -11.40 -0.68 5.48
N SER A 80 -12.14 -1.37 4.61
CA SER A 80 -13.24 -0.76 3.85
C SER A 80 -14.39 -0.38 4.77
N LEU A 81 -14.75 -1.23 5.74
CA LEU A 81 -15.80 -0.96 6.71
C LEU A 81 -15.49 0.29 7.56
N VAL A 82 -14.25 0.40 8.06
CA VAL A 82 -13.81 1.59 8.82
C VAL A 82 -13.80 2.83 7.92
N SER A 83 -13.42 2.68 6.65
CA SER A 83 -13.41 3.80 5.71
C SER A 83 -14.79 4.42 5.50
N LEU A 84 -15.89 3.68 5.66
CA LEU A 84 -17.26 4.19 5.49
C LEU A 84 -17.65 5.28 6.50
N ILE A 85 -16.87 5.45 7.59
CA ILE A 85 -17.07 6.50 8.59
C ILE A 85 -16.44 7.83 8.14
N LEU A 86 -15.55 7.81 7.15
CA LEU A 86 -14.81 8.98 6.67
C LEU A 86 -15.64 9.80 5.67
N PRO A 87 -15.23 11.06 5.36
CA PRO A 87 -15.89 11.86 4.33
C PRO A 87 -15.98 11.14 2.98
N PHE A 88 -17.05 11.42 2.22
CA PHE A 88 -17.34 10.74 0.93
C PHE A 88 -16.15 10.72 -0.04
N LYS A 89 -15.38 11.82 -0.13
CA LYS A 89 -14.18 11.88 -0.98
C LYS A 89 -13.11 10.87 -0.55
N ALA A 90 -12.93 10.66 0.75
CA ALA A 90 -12.01 9.66 1.29
C ALA A 90 -12.51 8.23 1.03
N ILE A 91 -13.82 7.99 1.20
CA ILE A 91 -14.46 6.70 0.85
C ILE A 91 -14.24 6.35 -0.62
N PHE A 92 -14.51 7.31 -1.51
CA PHE A 92 -14.34 7.10 -2.94
C PHE A 92 -12.88 6.80 -3.30
N LEU A 93 -11.93 7.52 -2.70
CA LEU A 93 -10.51 7.28 -2.96
C LEU A 93 -10.04 5.92 -2.43
N SER A 94 -10.46 5.52 -1.23
CA SER A 94 -10.04 4.24 -0.65
C SER A 94 -10.69 3.05 -1.36
N VAL A 95 -12.03 2.98 -1.36
CA VAL A 95 -12.79 1.83 -1.85
C VAL A 95 -12.91 1.84 -3.36
N GLY A 96 -13.11 3.00 -3.97
CA GLY A 96 -13.35 3.14 -5.41
C GLY A 96 -12.08 3.16 -6.26
N VAL A 97 -10.94 3.54 -5.68
CA VAL A 97 -9.68 3.71 -6.42
C VAL A 97 -8.54 2.87 -5.85
N ALA A 98 -8.18 3.09 -4.58
CA ALA A 98 -6.97 2.50 -4.01
C ALA A 98 -7.07 0.98 -3.87
N LEU A 99 -8.18 0.45 -3.34
CA LEU A 99 -8.39 -0.99 -3.18
C LEU A 99 -8.37 -1.73 -4.54
N PRO A 100 -9.15 -1.32 -5.56
CA PRO A 100 -9.06 -1.93 -6.89
C PRO A 100 -7.66 -1.85 -7.49
N LEU A 101 -6.98 -0.70 -7.33
CA LEU A 101 -5.63 -0.52 -7.86
C LEU A 101 -4.61 -1.46 -7.18
N MET A 102 -4.69 -1.66 -5.86
CA MET A 102 -3.84 -2.62 -5.15
C MET A 102 -4.04 -4.06 -5.64
N ILE A 103 -5.30 -4.47 -5.86
CA ILE A 103 -5.62 -5.82 -6.36
C ILE A 103 -5.13 -5.98 -7.82
N ILE A 104 -5.43 -5.02 -8.69
CA ILE A 104 -5.01 -5.04 -10.10
C ILE A 104 -3.48 -5.03 -10.21
N TYR A 105 -2.81 -4.27 -9.35
CA TYR A 105 -1.35 -4.24 -9.29
C TYR A 105 -0.78 -5.64 -9.05
N SER A 106 -1.19 -6.33 -7.98
CA SER A 106 -0.68 -7.66 -7.63
C SER A 106 -1.03 -8.73 -8.67
N LEU A 107 -2.22 -8.64 -9.28
CA LEU A 107 -2.66 -9.63 -10.27
C LEU A 107 -2.04 -9.46 -11.66
N LYS A 108 -1.75 -8.21 -12.08
CA LYS A 108 -1.46 -7.93 -13.50
C LYS A 108 -0.29 -6.99 -13.75
N LEU A 109 -0.11 -5.95 -12.94
CA LEU A 109 0.78 -4.85 -13.31
C LEU A 109 2.20 -4.99 -12.76
N LYS A 110 2.35 -5.73 -11.65
CA LYS A 110 3.64 -5.89 -10.97
C LYS A 110 4.75 -6.46 -11.86
N GLY A 111 4.43 -7.40 -12.74
CA GLY A 111 5.40 -8.02 -13.64
C GLY A 111 5.71 -7.22 -14.89
N ILE A 112 5.10 -6.04 -15.09
CA ILE A 112 5.31 -5.21 -16.28
C ILE A 112 6.35 -4.14 -15.93
N PRO A 113 7.55 -4.17 -16.56
CA PRO A 113 8.61 -3.20 -16.28
C PRO A 113 8.10 -1.76 -16.43
N LEU A 114 8.58 -0.87 -15.56
CA LEU A 114 8.15 0.53 -15.43
C LEU A 114 6.70 0.73 -14.98
N ILE A 115 5.72 0.01 -15.56
CA ILE A 115 4.30 0.16 -15.21
C ILE A 115 4.05 -0.27 -13.75
N GLY A 116 4.58 -1.41 -13.33
CA GLY A 116 4.49 -1.85 -11.94
C GLY A 116 5.04 -0.79 -10.97
N ASN A 117 6.22 -0.26 -11.27
CA ASN A 117 6.91 0.74 -10.45
C ASN A 117 6.13 2.06 -10.36
N VAL A 118 5.57 2.51 -11.48
CA VAL A 118 4.70 3.71 -11.51
C VAL A 118 3.46 3.47 -10.66
N VAL A 119 2.82 2.30 -10.78
CA VAL A 119 1.59 2.00 -10.03
C VAL A 119 1.85 1.88 -8.53
N VAL A 120 2.89 1.18 -8.09
CA VAL A 120 3.22 1.09 -6.65
C VAL A 120 3.57 2.47 -6.08
N SER A 121 4.23 3.32 -6.87
CA SER A 121 4.53 4.70 -6.49
C SER A 121 3.27 5.55 -6.39
N ILE A 122 2.30 5.36 -7.30
CA ILE A 122 0.98 6.01 -7.23
C ILE A 122 0.25 5.55 -5.97
N ILE A 123 0.21 4.25 -5.69
CA ILE A 123 -0.44 3.70 -4.48
C ILE A 123 0.14 4.36 -3.22
N LEU A 124 1.46 4.54 -3.15
CA LEU A 124 2.08 5.22 -2.01
C LEU A 124 1.70 6.71 -1.95
N GLY A 125 1.75 7.43 -3.07
CA GLY A 125 1.34 8.84 -3.13
C GLY A 125 -0.13 9.05 -2.74
N LEU A 126 -1.01 8.15 -3.17
CA LEU A 126 -2.43 8.17 -2.84
C LEU A 126 -2.68 8.05 -1.33
N SER A 127 -1.79 7.43 -0.55
CA SER A 127 -1.94 7.34 0.90
C SER A 127 -1.95 8.71 1.59
N PHE A 128 -1.14 9.65 1.11
CA PHE A 128 -1.12 11.04 1.60
C PHE A 128 -2.37 11.79 1.17
N ILE A 129 -2.79 11.65 -0.08
CA ILE A 129 -4.03 12.28 -0.57
C ILE A 129 -5.24 11.75 0.20
N PHE A 130 -5.29 10.45 0.48
CA PHE A 130 -6.32 9.84 1.32
C PHE A 130 -6.35 10.45 2.72
N PHE A 131 -5.19 10.64 3.35
CA PHE A 131 -5.09 11.31 4.64
C PHE A 131 -5.63 12.74 4.60
N GLY A 132 -5.26 13.52 3.58
CA GLY A 132 -5.77 14.89 3.45
C GLY A 132 -7.29 14.94 3.20
N LEU A 133 -7.82 14.04 2.38
CA LEU A 133 -9.25 13.95 2.12
C LEU A 133 -10.04 13.49 3.34
N SER A 134 -9.49 12.61 4.19
CA SER A 134 -10.17 12.18 5.41
C SER A 134 -10.31 13.30 6.44
N HIS A 135 -9.40 14.30 6.39
CA HIS A 135 -9.41 15.50 7.24
C HIS A 135 -10.02 16.72 6.53
N GLY A 136 -10.62 16.54 5.36
CA GLY A 136 -11.33 17.59 4.63
C GLY A 136 -10.46 18.55 3.82
N ASN A 137 -9.13 18.45 3.89
CA ASN A 137 -8.21 19.30 3.13
C ASN A 137 -7.02 18.49 2.54
N MET A 138 -7.05 18.28 1.23
CA MET A 138 -5.97 17.56 0.52
C MET A 138 -4.75 18.42 0.17
N TYR A 139 -4.86 19.76 0.16
CA TYR A 139 -3.80 20.63 -0.36
C TYR A 139 -2.46 20.46 0.37
N PRO A 140 -2.40 20.37 1.71
CA PRO A 140 -1.14 20.15 2.43
C PRO A 140 -0.48 18.81 2.08
N MET A 141 -1.25 17.84 1.57
CA MET A 141 -0.78 16.50 1.25
C MET A 141 -0.29 16.35 -0.20
N ILE A 142 -0.47 17.35 -1.06
CA ILE A 142 -0.02 17.27 -2.46
C ILE A 142 1.50 17.14 -2.56
N ILE A 143 2.25 17.96 -1.83
CA ILE A 143 3.72 17.91 -1.85
C ILE A 143 4.22 16.57 -1.26
N PRO A 144 3.76 16.11 -0.07
CA PRO A 144 4.08 14.78 0.43
C PRO A 144 3.74 13.64 -0.56
N ALA A 145 2.59 13.70 -1.23
CA ALA A 145 2.17 12.70 -2.21
C ALA A 145 3.12 12.63 -3.41
N LEU A 146 3.51 13.80 -3.96
CA LEU A 146 4.44 13.88 -5.09
C LEU A 146 5.85 13.41 -4.72
N LEU A 147 6.32 13.75 -3.52
CA LEU A 147 7.60 13.28 -3.00
C LEU A 147 7.59 11.77 -2.79
N ALA A 148 6.54 11.24 -2.17
CA ALA A 148 6.38 9.80 -1.96
C ALA A 148 6.34 9.03 -3.28
N PHE A 149 5.62 9.55 -4.27
CA PHE A 149 5.61 9.01 -5.63
C PHE A 149 7.02 9.04 -6.24
N GLY A 150 7.66 10.20 -6.30
CA GLY A 150 8.95 10.37 -6.98
C GLY A 150 10.09 9.56 -6.35
N LEU A 151 10.18 9.56 -5.03
CA LEU A 151 11.21 8.80 -4.30
C LEU A 151 11.00 7.28 -4.43
N THR A 152 9.74 6.82 -4.42
CA THR A 152 9.44 5.39 -4.62
C THR A 152 9.76 4.97 -6.03
N LEU A 153 9.38 5.77 -7.02
CA LEU A 153 9.66 5.46 -8.42
C LEU A 153 11.17 5.37 -8.66
N LEU A 154 11.93 6.33 -8.15
CA LEU A 154 13.39 6.32 -8.26
C LEU A 154 13.99 5.08 -7.60
N ARG A 155 13.51 4.72 -6.39
CA ARG A 155 13.98 3.54 -5.67
C ARG A 155 13.71 2.25 -6.45
N GLU A 156 12.51 2.07 -6.99
CA GLU A 156 12.17 0.87 -7.75
C GLU A 156 12.95 0.79 -9.07
N LEU A 157 13.18 1.93 -9.75
CA LEU A 157 14.03 1.96 -10.95
C LEU A 157 15.49 1.58 -10.66
N ILE A 158 16.07 2.07 -9.57
CA ILE A 158 17.43 1.69 -9.16
C ILE A 158 17.51 0.20 -8.83
N LYS A 159 16.48 -0.33 -8.16
CA LYS A 159 16.40 -1.75 -7.82
C LYS A 159 16.31 -2.62 -9.08
N ASP A 160 15.46 -2.29 -10.02
CA ASP A 160 15.33 -3.03 -11.29
C ASP A 160 16.66 -3.07 -12.07
N ILE A 161 17.42 -1.96 -12.08
CA ILE A 161 18.74 -1.91 -12.71
C ILE A 161 19.72 -2.86 -12.00
N ALA A 162 19.71 -2.89 -10.67
CA ALA A 162 20.57 -3.78 -9.88
C ALA A 162 20.20 -5.26 -10.08
N ASP A 163 18.91 -5.58 -10.20
CA ASP A 163 18.42 -6.94 -10.43
C ASP A 163 18.85 -7.47 -11.81
N ILE A 164 18.89 -6.62 -12.85
CA ILE A 164 19.44 -6.97 -14.18
C ILE A 164 20.91 -7.41 -14.11
N GLU A 165 21.72 -6.77 -13.26
CA GLU A 165 23.13 -7.15 -13.07
C GLU A 165 23.28 -8.46 -12.28
N GLY A 166 22.37 -8.71 -11.34
CA GLY A 166 22.31 -9.94 -10.54
C GLY A 166 21.87 -11.16 -11.34
N ASP A 167 20.86 -11.01 -12.20
CA ASP A 167 20.33 -12.10 -13.03
C ASP A 167 21.31 -12.57 -14.10
N LYS A 168 22.21 -11.70 -14.58
CA LYS A 168 23.30 -12.08 -15.50
C LYS A 168 24.38 -12.98 -14.85
N LYS A 169 24.38 -13.10 -13.52
CA LYS A 169 25.37 -13.89 -12.77
C LYS A 169 24.82 -15.23 -12.25
N LYS A 170 23.53 -15.49 -12.43
CA LYS A 170 22.90 -16.80 -12.19
C LYS A 170 22.89 -17.62 -13.48
#